data_AF-A0AAD0KGY0-F1
#
_entry.id   AF-A0AAD0KGY0-F1
#
_cell.length_a   1.000
_cell.length_b   1.000
_cell.length_c   1.000
_cell.angle_alpha   90.00
_cell.angle_beta   90.00
_cell.angle_gamma   90.00
#
_symmetry.space_group_name_H-M   'P 1'
#
loop_
_entity.id
_entity.type
_entity.pdbx_description
1 polymer ?
#
loop_
_entity_poly.entity_id
_entity_poly.type
_entity_poly.pdbx_seq_one_letter_code
_entity_poly.pdbx_strand_id
1 'polypeptide(L)'
;MISRTRHIQLSPESETEEEDNNNLYVIVTFPDRSRWASDFYTFKNIEAIRQEYIQNSACLNGAYWSAPNYLTVVDHIDRKRIEEVVDLYLSEGTFEYAFEYIGQVTERDLEIIDYPEDFFNPLEKLEHRYVMRQFAAVEFMLENAAPETIAVIKKIIAEKQ
;
A
#
# COMPACT_ATOMS: atom_id res chain seq x y z
N MET A 1 -5.04 -14.66 -17.67
CA MET A 1 -5.07 -14.13 -16.30
C MET A 1 -3.63 -13.97 -15.87
N ILE A 2 -3.12 -12.73 -15.80
CA ILE A 2 -1.73 -12.49 -15.40
C ILE A 2 -1.73 -12.51 -13.87
N SER A 3 -1.50 -13.68 -13.28
CA SER A 3 -1.07 -13.74 -11.89
C SER A 3 0.33 -13.16 -11.87
N ARG A 4 0.47 -11.90 -11.42
CA ARG A 4 1.79 -11.41 -11.03
C ARG A 4 2.16 -12.17 -9.76
N THR A 5 3.28 -12.89 -9.82
CA THR A 5 3.93 -13.45 -8.63
C THR A 5 4.03 -12.34 -7.58
N ARG A 6 3.56 -12.60 -6.37
CA ARG A 6 3.55 -11.63 -5.28
C ARG A 6 3.83 -12.34 -3.96
N HIS A 7 4.42 -11.63 -3.03
CA HIS A 7 4.57 -12.07 -1.65
C HIS A 7 3.75 -11.14 -0.77
N ILE A 8 2.84 -11.71 0.03
CA ILE A 8 1.90 -10.95 0.88
C ILE A 8 2.21 -11.17 2.36
N GLN A 9 2.54 -10.08 3.04
CA GLN A 9 2.69 -10.01 4.50
C GLN A 9 1.44 -9.39 5.11
N LEU A 10 1.05 -9.90 6.27
CA LEU A 10 -0.08 -9.43 7.07
C LEU A 10 0.46 -9.02 8.44
N SER A 11 0.12 -7.82 8.92
CA SER A 11 0.57 -7.33 10.23
C SER A 11 -0.58 -6.65 10.99
N PRO A 12 -0.89 -7.05 12.24
CA PRO A 12 -0.32 -8.19 12.94
C PRO A 12 -0.64 -9.51 12.22
N GLU A 13 0.23 -10.52 12.36
CA GLU A 13 -0.15 -11.89 12.03
C GLU A 13 -1.28 -12.25 13.00
N SER A 14 -2.50 -12.41 12.49
CA SER A 14 -3.71 -12.41 13.33
C SER A 14 -3.67 -13.54 14.36
N GLU A 15 -3.56 -13.18 15.65
CA GLU A 15 -3.79 -14.09 16.78
C GLU A 15 -5.20 -13.92 17.39
N THR A 16 -6.07 -13.08 16.79
CA THR A 16 -7.37 -12.73 17.37
C THR A 16 -8.49 -13.65 16.88
N GLU A 17 -9.33 -14.11 17.81
CA GLU A 17 -10.46 -15.04 17.55
C GLU A 17 -11.66 -14.39 16.82
N GLU A 18 -11.68 -13.06 16.63
CA GLU A 18 -12.77 -12.35 15.93
C GLU A 18 -12.34 -11.87 14.53
N GLU A 19 -12.33 -12.78 13.56
CA GLU A 19 -12.05 -12.49 12.13
C GLU A 19 -12.90 -11.36 11.56
N ASP A 20 -14.13 -11.20 12.06
CA ASP A 20 -15.09 -10.20 11.58
C ASP A 20 -14.91 -8.81 12.21
N ASN A 21 -14.20 -8.67 13.34
CA ASN A 21 -13.96 -7.40 14.04
C ASN A 21 -12.45 -7.14 14.17
N ASN A 22 -11.79 -7.02 13.03
CA ASN A 22 -10.35 -6.88 12.99
C ASN A 22 -9.90 -5.86 11.96
N ASN A 23 -8.63 -5.49 12.05
CA ASN A 23 -7.91 -4.73 11.04
C ASN A 23 -6.47 -5.26 10.93
N LEU A 24 -5.88 -5.13 9.74
CA LEU A 24 -4.48 -5.47 9.50
C LEU A 24 -3.86 -4.54 8.46
N TYR A 25 -2.54 -4.53 8.46
CA TYR A 25 -1.69 -3.88 7.48
C TYR A 25 -1.20 -4.93 6.50
N VAL A 26 -1.54 -4.77 5.23
CA VAL A 26 -1.10 -5.66 4.14
C VAL A 26 0.09 -5.04 3.46
N ILE A 27 1.18 -5.80 3.30
CA ILE A 27 2.28 -5.44 2.41
C ILE A 27 2.35 -6.46 1.27
N VAL A 28 2.29 -5.96 0.05
CA VAL A 28 2.50 -6.73 -1.19
C VAL A 28 3.87 -6.37 -1.76
N THR A 29 4.73 -7.37 -1.91
CA THR A 29 6.01 -7.24 -2.59
C THR A 29 5.92 -7.91 -3.96
N PHE A 30 6.51 -7.29 -4.98
CA PHE A 30 6.63 -7.85 -6.33
C PHE A 30 8.09 -8.22 -6.67
N PRO A 31 8.34 -9.02 -7.72
CA PRO A 31 9.69 -9.48 -8.10
C PRO A 31 10.65 -8.35 -8.49
N ASP A 32 10.13 -7.20 -8.93
CA ASP A 32 10.90 -5.98 -9.19
C ASP A 32 11.39 -5.27 -7.90
N ARG A 33 11.18 -5.89 -6.73
CA ARG A 33 11.47 -5.38 -5.38
C ARG A 33 10.57 -4.23 -4.93
N SER A 34 9.56 -3.85 -5.68
CA SER A 34 8.61 -2.83 -5.22
C SER A 34 7.75 -3.37 -4.08
N ARG A 35 7.55 -2.53 -3.06
CA ARG A 35 6.72 -2.83 -1.89
C ARG A 35 5.55 -1.85 -1.84
N TRP A 36 4.39 -2.40 -1.51
CA TRP A 36 3.12 -1.70 -1.56
C TRP A 36 2.30 -2.02 -0.35
N ALA A 37 1.65 -1.03 0.27
CA ALA A 37 0.89 -1.24 1.49
C ALA A 37 -0.52 -0.66 1.47
N SER A 38 -1.41 -1.32 2.19
CA SER A 38 -2.77 -0.86 2.43
C SER A 38 -3.23 -1.35 3.81
N ASP A 39 -4.00 -0.51 4.46
CA ASP A 39 -4.80 -0.87 5.62
C ASP A 39 -6.03 -1.66 5.17
N PHE A 40 -6.32 -2.77 5.85
CA PHE A 40 -7.52 -3.57 5.67
C PHE A 40 -8.32 -3.59 6.96
N TYR A 41 -9.59 -3.21 6.87
CA TYR A 41 -10.49 -3.15 7.99
C TYR A 41 -11.73 -3.99 7.69
N THR A 42 -12.31 -4.60 8.71
CA THR A 42 -13.63 -5.19 8.58
C THR A 42 -14.73 -4.15 8.77
N PHE A 43 -15.91 -4.35 8.18
CA PHE A 43 -17.06 -3.48 8.42
C PHE A 43 -17.42 -3.41 9.92
N LYS A 44 -17.35 -4.54 10.65
CA LYS A 44 -17.62 -4.57 12.09
C LYS A 44 -16.58 -3.76 12.87
N ASN A 45 -15.31 -3.80 12.46
CA ASN A 45 -14.25 -3.01 13.11
C ASN A 45 -14.45 -1.52 12.94
N ILE A 46 -14.81 -1.06 11.74
CA ILE A 46 -15.12 0.36 11.51
C ILE A 46 -16.30 0.80 12.38
N GLU A 47 -17.35 -0.02 12.48
CA GLU A 47 -18.48 0.30 13.35
C GLU A 47 -18.09 0.29 14.83
N ALA A 48 -17.24 -0.64 15.27
CA ALA A 48 -16.72 -0.67 16.65
C ALA A 48 -15.92 0.60 16.99
N ILE A 49 -15.02 1.03 16.10
CA ILE A 49 -14.27 2.29 16.23
C ILE A 49 -15.23 3.47 16.33
N ARG A 50 -16.25 3.51 15.48
CA ARG A 50 -17.26 4.58 15.51
C ARG A 50 -18.03 4.61 16.82
N GLN A 51 -18.43 3.45 17.36
CA GLN A 51 -19.10 3.37 18.65
C GLN A 51 -18.20 3.85 19.80
N GLU A 52 -16.92 3.52 19.78
CA GLU A 52 -15.94 4.07 20.72
C GLU A 52 -15.86 5.60 20.63
N TYR A 53 -15.82 6.14 19.40
CA TYR A 53 -15.77 7.58 19.17
C TYR A 53 -17.01 8.33 19.65
N ILE A 54 -18.18 7.70 19.59
CA ILE A 54 -19.41 8.23 20.18
C ILE A 54 -19.28 8.29 21.70
N GLN A 55 -18.72 7.26 22.34
CA GLN A 55 -18.58 7.19 23.80
C GLN A 55 -17.60 8.21 24.36
N ASN A 56 -16.48 8.44 23.66
CA ASN A 56 -15.42 9.35 24.10
C ASN A 56 -15.47 10.74 23.45
N SER A 57 -16.51 11.02 22.66
CA SER A 57 -16.71 12.27 21.90
C SER A 57 -15.58 12.61 20.91
N ALA A 58 -14.81 11.61 20.47
CA ALA A 58 -13.79 11.78 19.44
C ALA A 58 -14.40 11.92 18.03
N CYS A 59 -13.60 12.46 17.11
CA CYS A 59 -13.93 12.57 15.68
C CYS A 59 -15.34 13.10 15.41
N LEU A 60 -15.69 14.20 16.11
CA LEU A 60 -17.01 14.83 16.09
C LEU A 60 -18.14 13.84 16.46
N ASN A 61 -17.97 13.13 17.59
CA ASN A 61 -18.89 12.09 18.08
C ASN A 61 -19.11 10.96 17.05
N GLY A 62 -18.02 10.47 16.46
CA GLY A 62 -18.08 9.40 15.46
C GLY A 62 -18.72 9.81 14.12
N ALA A 63 -18.71 11.10 13.78
CA ALA A 63 -19.19 11.58 12.48
C ALA A 63 -18.21 11.25 11.35
N TYR A 64 -16.94 11.04 11.68
CA TYR A 64 -15.93 10.60 10.72
C TYR A 64 -14.87 9.71 11.39
N TRP A 65 -14.13 9.02 10.54
CA TRP A 65 -12.85 8.40 10.85
C TRP A 65 -12.02 8.45 9.57
N SER A 66 -10.70 8.61 9.70
CA SER A 66 -9.78 8.64 8.58
C SER A 66 -8.69 7.61 8.81
N ALA A 67 -8.50 6.72 7.83
CA ALA A 67 -7.35 5.84 7.82
C ALA A 67 -6.05 6.67 7.61
N PRO A 68 -4.92 6.23 8.19
CA PRO A 68 -3.64 6.90 7.97
C PRO A 68 -3.11 6.67 6.54
N ASN A 69 -3.42 5.53 5.93
CA ASN A 69 -3.00 5.17 4.58
C ASN A 69 -4.20 4.81 3.69
N TYR A 70 -3.90 4.24 2.51
CA TYR A 70 -4.90 3.61 1.65
C TYR A 70 -5.66 2.53 2.43
N LEU A 71 -6.98 2.50 2.22
CA LEU A 71 -7.89 1.67 2.99
C LEU A 71 -8.73 0.79 2.07
N THR A 72 -8.77 -0.49 2.39
CA THR A 72 -9.77 -1.43 1.86
C THR A 72 -10.63 -1.95 3.01
N VAL A 73 -11.94 -1.98 2.81
CA VAL A 73 -12.89 -2.54 3.79
C VAL A 73 -13.43 -3.87 3.28
N VAL A 74 -13.34 -4.90 4.12
CA VAL A 74 -13.77 -6.28 3.84
C VAL A 74 -14.83 -6.74 4.84
N ASP A 75 -15.48 -7.86 4.55
CA ASP A 75 -16.42 -8.52 5.46
C ASP A 75 -15.72 -9.21 6.63
N HIS A 76 -14.64 -9.95 6.37
CA HIS A 76 -13.80 -10.61 7.37
C HIS A 76 -12.33 -10.59 6.97
N ILE A 77 -11.47 -10.84 7.95
CA ILE A 77 -10.03 -10.93 7.76
C ILE A 77 -9.58 -12.38 7.91
N ASP A 78 -9.20 -12.97 6.79
CA ASP A 78 -8.38 -14.17 6.72
C ASP A 78 -7.41 -14.06 5.53
N ARG A 79 -6.38 -14.90 5.46
CA ARG A 79 -5.40 -14.85 4.36
C ARG A 79 -6.04 -14.99 2.98
N LYS A 80 -7.03 -15.89 2.86
CA LYS A 80 -7.68 -16.18 1.58
C LYS A 80 -8.41 -14.95 1.05
N ARG A 81 -9.14 -14.24 1.89
CA ARG A 81 -9.86 -13.01 1.56
C ARG A 81 -8.91 -11.90 1.13
N ILE A 82 -7.80 -11.71 1.86
CA ILE A 82 -6.79 -10.72 1.45
C ILE A 82 -6.22 -11.06 0.08
N GLU A 83 -5.90 -12.34 -0.16
CA GLU A 83 -5.37 -12.78 -1.45
C GLU A 83 -6.38 -12.59 -2.60
N GLU A 84 -7.65 -12.90 -2.39
CA GLU A 84 -8.74 -12.69 -3.35
C GLU A 84 -8.91 -11.21 -3.71
N VAL A 85 -8.88 -10.31 -2.72
CA VAL A 85 -9.00 -8.86 -2.94
C VAL A 85 -7.79 -8.31 -3.69
N VAL A 86 -6.58 -8.73 -3.31
CA VAL A 86 -5.35 -8.32 -4.01
C VAL A 86 -5.35 -8.83 -5.46
N ASP A 87 -5.76 -10.09 -5.70
CA ASP A 87 -5.89 -10.64 -7.05
C ASP A 87 -6.89 -9.86 -7.90
N LEU A 88 -8.04 -9.48 -7.31
CA LEU A 88 -9.03 -8.70 -8.01
C LEU A 88 -8.45 -7.36 -8.46
N TYR A 89 -7.84 -6.60 -7.55
CA TYR A 89 -7.19 -5.32 -7.87
C TYR A 89 -6.11 -5.43 -8.94
N LEU A 90 -5.31 -6.51 -8.91
CA LEU A 90 -4.31 -6.77 -9.94
C LEU A 90 -4.94 -7.10 -11.30
N SER A 91 -5.98 -7.93 -11.31
CA SER A 91 -6.66 -8.36 -12.54
C SER A 91 -7.45 -7.23 -13.21
N GLU A 92 -8.02 -6.32 -12.43
CA GLU A 92 -8.73 -5.13 -12.91
C GLU A 92 -7.80 -3.96 -13.21
N GLY A 93 -6.51 -4.08 -12.84
CA GLY A 93 -5.52 -3.03 -13.02
C GLY A 93 -5.81 -1.79 -12.18
N THR A 94 -6.42 -1.98 -11.00
CA THR A 94 -6.80 -0.94 -10.02
C THR A 94 -5.92 -0.94 -8.77
N PHE A 95 -4.94 -1.84 -8.69
CA PHE A 95 -4.02 -2.01 -7.56
C PHE A 95 -3.39 -0.72 -7.06
N GLU A 96 -2.90 0.13 -7.96
CA GLU A 96 -2.21 1.38 -7.63
C GLU A 96 -3.14 2.49 -7.09
N TYR A 97 -4.45 2.23 -7.03
CA TYR A 97 -5.46 3.07 -6.36
C TYR A 97 -5.83 2.55 -4.97
N ALA A 98 -5.51 1.30 -4.67
CA ALA A 98 -5.83 0.66 -3.39
C ALA A 98 -4.59 0.48 -2.51
N PHE A 99 -3.38 0.56 -3.07
CA PHE A 99 -2.14 0.39 -2.33
C PHE A 99 -1.18 1.58 -2.55
N GLU A 100 -0.52 1.97 -1.47
CA GLU A 100 0.56 2.96 -1.47
C GLU A 100 1.89 2.31 -1.79
N TYR A 101 2.71 2.93 -2.63
CA TYR A 101 4.09 2.52 -2.79
C TYR A 101 4.94 2.98 -1.59
N ILE A 102 5.50 2.02 -0.85
CA ILE A 102 6.28 2.29 0.38
C ILE A 102 7.80 2.14 0.19
N GLY A 103 8.26 2.00 -1.05
CA GLY A 103 9.68 1.89 -1.39
C GLY A 103 10.06 0.53 -1.97
N GLN A 104 11.37 0.30 -2.08
CA GLN A 104 11.91 -0.98 -2.51
C GLN A 104 12.30 -1.85 -1.31
N VAL A 105 12.39 -3.16 -1.52
CA VAL A 105 13.02 -4.10 -0.57
C VAL A 105 14.43 -3.62 -0.22
N THR A 106 14.65 -3.43 1.08
CA THR A 106 15.94 -3.04 1.68
C THR A 106 16.72 -4.24 2.19
N GLU A 107 18.00 -4.05 2.56
CA GLU A 107 18.80 -5.12 3.19
C GLU A 107 18.15 -5.63 4.49
N ARG A 108 17.64 -4.71 5.31
CA ARG A 108 16.90 -5.05 6.54
C ARG A 108 15.67 -5.91 6.26
N ASP A 109 14.97 -5.65 5.16
CA ASP A 109 13.81 -6.46 4.78
C ASP A 109 14.23 -7.89 4.43
N LEU A 110 15.36 -8.07 3.74
CA LEU A 110 15.90 -9.39 3.39
C LEU A 110 16.36 -10.20 4.62
N GLU A 111 16.70 -9.53 5.72
CA GLU A 111 17.09 -10.17 6.99
C GLU A 111 15.89 -10.67 7.80
N ILE A 112 14.73 -10.02 7.67
CA ILE A 112 13.57 -10.23 8.53
C ILE A 112 12.46 -11.02 7.82
N ILE A 113 12.32 -10.83 6.51
CA ILE A 113 11.24 -11.42 5.73
C ILE A 113 11.75 -12.64 4.97
N ASP A 114 11.05 -13.75 5.13
CA ASP A 114 11.27 -14.98 4.38
C ASP A 114 10.60 -14.90 3.00
N TYR A 115 11.30 -14.29 2.04
CA TYR A 115 10.87 -14.28 0.64
C TYR A 115 11.09 -15.67 0.02
N PRO A 116 10.22 -16.13 -0.90
CA PRO A 116 10.44 -17.38 -1.62
C PRO A 116 11.79 -17.39 -2.34
N GLU A 117 12.39 -18.57 -2.48
CA GLU A 117 13.60 -18.75 -3.28
C GLU A 117 13.37 -18.25 -4.71
N ASP A 118 14.37 -17.56 -5.28
CA ASP A 118 14.31 -16.94 -6.60
C ASP A 118 13.12 -15.98 -6.84
N PHE A 119 12.53 -15.42 -5.78
CA PHE A 119 11.37 -14.52 -5.90
C PHE A 119 11.67 -13.21 -6.65
N PHE A 120 12.88 -12.67 -6.49
CA PHE A 120 13.26 -11.39 -7.11
C PHE A 120 13.80 -11.57 -8.53
N ASN A 121 13.30 -10.75 -9.46
CA ASN A 121 13.69 -10.78 -10.85
C ASN A 121 14.29 -9.42 -11.26
N PRO A 122 15.61 -9.32 -11.53
CA PRO A 122 16.26 -8.06 -11.89
C PRO A 122 15.80 -7.51 -13.26
N LEU A 123 15.17 -8.33 -14.10
CA LEU A 123 14.59 -7.91 -15.37
C LEU A 123 13.22 -7.27 -15.19
N GLU A 124 12.50 -7.57 -14.11
CA GLU A 124 11.25 -6.87 -13.80
C GLU A 124 11.51 -5.43 -13.40
N LYS A 125 10.54 -4.58 -13.70
CA LYS A 125 10.56 -3.14 -13.47
C LYS A 125 9.18 -2.71 -12.95
N LEU A 126 9.17 -1.57 -12.27
CA LEU A 126 7.96 -0.91 -11.81
C LEU A 126 6.92 -0.83 -12.94
N GLU A 127 5.67 -1.00 -12.53
CA GLU A 127 4.53 -0.97 -13.45
C GLU A 127 4.48 0.36 -14.21
N HIS A 128 4.29 0.26 -15.54
CA HIS A 128 4.41 1.40 -16.43
C HIS A 128 3.39 2.51 -16.14
N ARG A 129 2.12 2.17 -15.88
CA ARG A 129 1.07 3.15 -15.55
C ARG A 129 1.39 3.87 -14.24
N TYR A 130 1.93 3.19 -13.23
CA TYR A 130 2.40 3.84 -12.02
C TYR A 130 3.51 4.86 -12.31
N VAL A 131 4.54 4.44 -13.05
CA VAL A 131 5.66 5.33 -13.42
C VAL A 131 5.15 6.55 -14.18
N MET A 132 4.27 6.35 -15.16
CA MET A 132 3.71 7.45 -15.96
C MET A 132 2.83 8.39 -15.13
N ARG A 133 2.06 7.86 -14.16
CA ARG A 133 1.26 8.68 -13.23
C ARG A 133 2.15 9.57 -12.37
N GLN A 134 3.22 9.00 -11.81
CA GLN A 134 4.16 9.78 -11.00
C GLN A 134 4.93 10.79 -11.85
N PHE A 135 5.32 10.41 -13.07
CA PHE A 135 5.96 11.33 -14.01
C PHE A 135 5.06 12.53 -14.32
N ALA A 136 3.78 12.31 -14.66
CA ALA A 136 2.84 13.40 -14.93
C ALA A 136 2.64 14.32 -13.71
N ALA A 137 2.59 13.75 -12.50
CA ALA A 137 2.53 14.55 -11.28
C ALA A 137 3.79 15.41 -11.08
N VAL A 138 4.98 14.84 -11.31
CA VAL A 138 6.25 15.57 -11.24
C VAL A 138 6.35 16.63 -12.33
N GLU A 139 5.95 16.33 -13.56
CA GLU A 139 5.91 17.29 -14.67
C GLU A 139 5.03 18.50 -14.32
N PHE A 140 3.79 18.25 -13.88
CA PHE A 140 2.89 19.30 -13.41
C PHE A 140 3.49 20.13 -12.27
N MET A 141 4.09 19.48 -11.26
CA MET A 141 4.75 20.18 -10.16
C MET A 141 5.91 21.05 -10.64
N LEU A 142 6.71 20.57 -11.59
CA LEU A 142 7.85 21.31 -12.14
C LEU A 142 7.41 22.52 -12.97
N GLU A 143 6.34 22.40 -13.76
CA GLU A 143 5.76 23.52 -14.51
C GLU A 143 5.28 24.65 -13.62
N ASN A 144 4.86 24.33 -12.39
CA ASN A 144 4.30 25.29 -11.43
C ASN A 144 5.26 25.65 -10.27
N ALA A 145 6.47 25.10 -10.28
CA ALA A 145 7.46 25.34 -9.23
C ALA A 145 8.18 26.69 -9.41
N ALA A 146 8.64 27.26 -8.30
CA ALA A 146 9.51 28.43 -8.33
C ALA A 146 10.85 28.11 -9.02
N PRO A 147 11.47 29.05 -9.77
CA PRO A 147 12.72 28.81 -10.50
C PRO A 147 13.86 28.26 -9.63
N GLU A 148 13.96 28.71 -8.39
CA GLU A 148 14.94 28.25 -7.41
C GLU A 148 14.77 26.77 -7.06
N THR A 149 13.52 26.29 -6.92
CA THR A 149 13.21 24.88 -6.67
C THR A 149 13.60 24.03 -7.88
N ILE A 150 13.29 24.50 -9.09
CA ILE A 150 13.68 23.82 -10.33
C ILE A 150 15.21 23.69 -10.43
N ALA A 151 15.96 24.74 -10.07
CA ALA A 151 17.41 24.72 -10.09
C ALA A 151 17.99 23.66 -9.13
N VAL A 152 17.44 23.55 -7.92
CA VAL A 152 17.82 22.50 -6.96
C VAL A 152 17.54 21.10 -7.51
N ILE A 153 16.34 20.88 -8.07
CA ILE A 153 15.98 19.57 -8.63
C ILE A 153 16.91 19.17 -9.77
N LYS A 154 17.20 20.10 -10.71
CA LYS A 154 18.14 19.85 -11.81
C LYS A 154 19.53 19.46 -11.32
N LYS A 155 20.02 20.10 -10.26
CA LYS A 155 21.30 19.76 -9.65
C LYS A 155 21.29 18.33 -9.08
N ILE A 156 20.25 17.96 -8.34
CA ILE A 156 20.10 16.61 -7.77
C ILE A 156 20.07 15.55 -8.88
N ILE A 157 19.36 15.81 -9.98
CA ILE A 157 19.28 14.87 -11.11
C ILE A 157 20.65 14.69 -11.76
N ALA A 158 21.40 15.77 -11.99
CA ALA A 158 22.73 15.71 -12.59
C ALA A 158 23.76 14.95 -11.73
N GLU A 159 23.62 14.99 -10.40
CA GLU A 159 24.52 14.26 -9.48
C GLU A 159 24.24 12.75 -9.42
N LYS A 160 23.09 12.29 -9.95
CA LYS A 160 22.68 10.88 -9.96
C LYS A 160 22.90 10.16 -11.30
N GLN A 161 23.33 10.88 -12.34
CA GLN A 161 23.64 10.35 -13.67
C GLN A 161 25.14 10.10 -13.82
#